data_AF-A0AAE4QR92-F1
#
_entry.id   AF-A0AAE4QR92-F1
#
_cell.length_a   1.000
_cell.length_b   1.000
_cell.length_c   1.000
_cell.angle_alpha   90.00
_cell.angle_beta   90.00
_cell.angle_gamma   90.00
#
_symmetry.space_group_name_H-M   'P 1'
#
loop_
_entity.id
_entity.type
_entity.pdbx_description
1 polymer ?
#
loop_
_entity_poly.entity_id
_entity_poly.type
_entity_poly.pdbx_seq_one_letter_code
_entity_poly.pdbx_strand_id
1 'polypeptide(L)'
;TAGDEAFYLEAEDGFTFYFCRRTGKDYDVFSNVADPFSDLEKGKSVSLDNIHFALGSYEILENSFSILENLNSFLIRNPNVKINIIGHTDLNGDRKENLILSKNRADAVKEFLLKKGIDPDRIITEGKGSSEPIVPEKNPQTDHKNRRTEFRIVSP
;
A
#
# COMPACT_ATOMS: atom_id res chain seq x y z
N THR A 1 -42.12 10.94 -1.66
CA THR A 1 -41.00 9.98 -1.69
C THR A 1 -39.79 10.70 -2.27
N ALA A 2 -39.00 11.35 -1.40
CA ALA A 2 -37.75 11.98 -1.84
C ALA A 2 -36.72 10.85 -1.98
N GLY A 3 -36.35 10.52 -3.21
CA GLY A 3 -35.30 9.54 -3.48
C GLY A 3 -33.93 10.08 -3.08
N ASP A 4 -32.99 9.19 -2.81
CA ASP A 4 -31.58 9.57 -2.67
C ASP A 4 -31.09 10.13 -4.02
N GLU A 5 -30.40 11.27 -4.00
CA GLU A 5 -29.85 11.92 -5.19
C GLU A 5 -28.35 11.63 -5.28
N ALA A 6 -27.88 11.18 -6.45
CA ALA A 6 -26.47 10.96 -6.75
C ALA A 6 -26.00 11.94 -7.82
N PHE A 7 -24.87 12.60 -7.58
CA PHE A 7 -24.20 13.48 -8.54
C PHE A 7 -22.80 12.91 -8.82
N TYR A 8 -22.32 13.08 -10.05
CA TYR A 8 -20.92 12.82 -10.38
C TYR A 8 -20.28 14.05 -11.02
N LEU A 9 -18.99 14.24 -10.76
CA LEU A 9 -18.14 15.21 -11.46
C LEU A 9 -16.99 14.44 -12.10
N GLU A 10 -16.84 14.55 -13.41
CA GLU A 10 -15.64 14.11 -14.13
C GLU A 10 -14.67 15.28 -14.17
N ALA A 11 -13.51 15.13 -13.52
CA ALA A 11 -12.41 16.07 -13.62
C ALA A 11 -11.53 15.72 -14.83
N GLU A 12 -10.92 16.72 -15.46
CA GLU A 12 -10.12 16.57 -16.69
C GLU A 12 -8.89 15.65 -16.51
N ASP A 13 -8.48 15.41 -15.27
CA ASP A 13 -7.37 14.54 -14.87
C ASP A 13 -7.79 13.08 -14.63
N GLY A 14 -9.04 12.71 -14.95
CA GLY A 14 -9.53 11.33 -14.88
C GLY A 14 -10.11 10.92 -13.53
N PHE A 15 -10.25 11.86 -12.57
CA PHE A 15 -10.96 11.59 -11.32
C PHE A 15 -12.46 11.80 -11.48
N THR A 16 -13.24 10.78 -11.10
CA THR A 16 -14.70 10.90 -10.94
C THR A 16 -15.06 10.97 -9.46
N PHE A 17 -15.68 12.08 -9.04
CA PHE A 17 -16.21 12.22 -7.69
C PHE A 17 -17.68 11.86 -7.68
N TYR A 18 -18.11 10.98 -6.77
CA TYR A 18 -19.52 10.69 -6.56
C TYR A 18 -19.98 11.34 -5.25
N PHE A 19 -21.07 12.09 -5.32
CA PHE A 19 -21.74 12.68 -4.18
C PHE A 19 -23.08 11.99 -4.01
N CYS A 20 -23.34 11.38 -2.86
CA CYS A 20 -24.68 10.97 -2.49
C CYS A 20 -25.22 11.92 -1.43
N ARG A 21 -26.38 12.51 -1.71
CA ARG A 21 -27.11 13.29 -0.72
C ARG A 21 -28.22 12.42 -0.15
N ARG A 22 -28.06 11.98 1.11
CA ARG A 22 -29.18 11.45 1.90
C ARG A 22 -29.88 12.63 2.56
N THR A 23 -31.18 12.76 2.36
CA THR A 23 -31.95 13.92 2.85
C THR A 23 -31.79 14.08 4.37
N GLY A 24 -31.16 15.18 4.79
CA GLY A 24 -31.01 15.55 6.21
C GLY A 24 -29.70 15.12 6.89
N LYS A 25 -28.70 14.62 6.16
CA LYS A 25 -27.35 14.35 6.70
C LYS A 25 -26.26 14.91 5.79
N ASP A 26 -25.06 15.09 6.35
CA ASP A 26 -23.86 15.54 5.63
C ASP A 26 -23.54 14.63 4.43
N TYR A 27 -22.81 15.19 3.46
CA TYR A 27 -22.41 14.50 2.24
C TYR A 27 -21.37 13.42 2.55
N ASP A 28 -21.63 12.18 2.11
CA ASP A 28 -20.60 11.15 2.01
C ASP A 28 -19.87 11.36 0.68
N VAL A 29 -18.60 11.79 0.74
CA VAL A 29 -17.73 11.94 -0.44
C VAL A 29 -17.18 10.57 -0.79
N PHE A 30 -17.68 9.99 -1.89
CA PHE A 30 -17.09 8.80 -2.49
C PHE A 30 -16.14 9.26 -3.59
N SER A 31 -14.87 9.49 -3.24
CA SER A 31 -13.83 9.65 -4.25
C SER A 31 -13.57 8.28 -4.87
N ASN A 32 -13.66 8.20 -6.19
CA ASN A 32 -13.09 7.07 -6.93
C ASN A 32 -11.57 7.28 -6.89
N VAL A 33 -10.94 6.92 -5.77
CA VAL A 33 -9.49 6.79 -5.73
C VAL A 33 -9.19 5.67 -6.71
N ALA A 34 -8.67 6.01 -7.89
CA ALA A 34 -8.26 5.06 -8.90
C ALA A 34 -7.51 3.93 -8.19
N ASP A 35 -8.07 2.73 -8.24
CA ASP A 35 -7.53 1.56 -7.57
C ASP A 35 -6.09 1.37 -8.08
N PRO A 36 -5.05 1.61 -7.26
CA PRO A 36 -3.67 1.58 -7.73
C PRO A 36 -3.25 0.17 -8.19
N PHE A 37 -4.14 -0.81 -8.00
CA PHE A 37 -3.96 -2.20 -8.38
C PHE A 37 -4.72 -2.60 -9.67
N SER A 38 -5.49 -1.70 -10.33
CA SER A 38 -6.35 -2.06 -11.48
C SER A 38 -5.58 -2.56 -12.71
N ASP A 39 -4.37 -2.05 -12.94
CA ASP A 39 -3.60 -2.25 -14.19
C ASP A 39 -2.33 -3.09 -13.97
N LEU A 40 -2.31 -3.89 -12.91
CA LEU A 40 -1.14 -4.67 -12.50
C LEU A 40 -0.98 -5.95 -13.33
N GLU A 41 0.07 -5.97 -14.14
CA GLU A 41 0.50 -7.14 -14.92
C GLU A 41 1.67 -7.88 -14.26
N LYS A 42 1.89 -9.14 -14.63
CA LYS A 42 3.02 -9.96 -14.16
C LYS A 42 4.35 -9.21 -14.35
N GLY A 43 5.15 -9.12 -13.28
CA GLY A 43 6.45 -8.45 -13.31
C GLY A 43 6.39 -6.93 -13.13
N LYS A 44 5.20 -6.31 -13.11
CA LYS A 44 5.07 -4.91 -12.66
C LYS A 44 5.16 -4.85 -11.13
N SER A 45 5.90 -3.85 -10.67
CA SER A 45 5.99 -3.46 -9.27
C SER A 45 5.19 -2.19 -9.08
N VAL A 46 4.43 -2.12 -7.99
CA VAL A 46 3.85 -0.86 -7.55
C VAL A 46 4.39 -0.61 -6.15
N SER A 47 4.77 0.64 -5.89
CA SER A 47 5.27 1.04 -4.59
C SER A 47 4.09 1.40 -3.70
N LEU A 48 4.06 0.87 -2.48
CA LEU A 48 3.11 1.32 -1.46
C LEU A 48 3.82 2.35 -0.61
N ASP A 49 3.98 3.54 -1.17
CA ASP A 49 4.64 4.69 -0.53
C ASP A 49 3.91 5.15 0.75
N ASN A 50 2.69 4.63 0.98
CA ASN A 50 1.79 5.01 2.07
C ASN A 50 1.68 3.96 3.19
N ILE A 51 2.53 2.93 3.21
CA ILE A 51 2.65 2.06 4.40
C ILE A 51 3.70 2.65 5.34
N HIS A 52 3.22 3.22 6.44
CA HIS A 52 4.01 3.87 7.46
C HIS A 52 4.18 2.98 8.70
N PHE A 53 5.35 3.07 9.30
CA PHE A 53 5.71 2.34 10.51
C PHE A 53 6.16 3.31 11.60
N ALA A 54 5.98 2.91 12.86
CA ALA A 54 6.57 3.63 13.98
C ALA A 54 8.11 3.69 13.86
N LEU A 55 8.72 4.74 14.42
CA LEU A 55 10.16 4.99 14.28
C LEU A 55 10.97 3.81 14.83
N GLY A 56 11.93 3.31 14.03
CA GLY A 56 12.77 2.16 14.40
C GLY A 56 12.00 0.84 14.59
N SER A 57 10.72 0.80 14.21
CA SER A 57 9.82 -0.33 14.42
C SER A 57 9.25 -0.88 13.10
N TYR A 58 8.59 -2.02 13.22
CA TYR A 58 7.76 -2.67 12.20
C TYR A 58 6.27 -2.65 12.59
N GLU A 59 5.91 -1.90 13.63
CA GLU A 59 4.52 -1.60 13.97
C GLU A 59 3.90 -0.68 12.91
N ILE A 60 2.84 -1.16 12.26
CA ILE A 60 2.10 -0.44 11.21
C ILE A 60 1.25 0.67 11.85
N LEU A 61 1.35 1.89 11.32
CA LEU A 61 0.57 3.02 11.79
C LEU A 61 -0.85 3.01 11.22
N GLU A 62 -1.82 3.57 11.95
CA GLU A 62 -3.25 3.55 11.59
C GLU A 62 -3.54 4.13 10.20
N ASN A 63 -2.81 5.18 9.81
CA ASN A 63 -2.94 5.81 8.50
C ASN A 63 -2.58 4.88 7.31
N SER A 64 -1.97 3.73 7.59
CA SER A 64 -1.59 2.73 6.59
C SER A 64 -2.67 1.67 6.38
N PHE A 65 -3.68 1.59 7.25
CA PHE A 65 -4.68 0.52 7.14
C PHE A 65 -5.56 0.68 5.89
N SER A 66 -5.89 1.89 5.45
CA SER A 66 -6.71 2.09 4.24
C SER A 66 -6.06 1.47 3.00
N ILE A 67 -4.76 1.69 2.81
CA ILE A 67 -4.02 1.13 1.67
C ILE A 67 -3.86 -0.40 1.79
N LEU A 68 -3.71 -0.92 3.01
CA LEU A 68 -3.63 -2.35 3.26
C LEU A 68 -4.97 -3.07 3.02
N GLU A 69 -6.10 -2.44 3.35
CA GLU A 69 -7.44 -2.97 3.00
C GLU A 69 -7.67 -2.97 1.49
N ASN A 70 -7.16 -1.95 0.77
CA ASN A 70 -7.22 -1.93 -0.70
C ASN A 70 -6.40 -3.08 -1.30
N LEU A 71 -5.19 -3.32 -0.80
CA LEU A 71 -4.35 -4.46 -1.21
C LEU A 71 -5.07 -5.79 -0.93
N ASN A 72 -5.66 -5.95 0.26
CA ASN A 72 -6.42 -7.14 0.60
C ASN A 72 -7.60 -7.36 -0.37
N SER A 73 -8.37 -6.31 -0.65
CA SER A 73 -9.50 -6.34 -1.59
C SER A 73 -9.07 -6.72 -3.01
N PHE A 74 -7.91 -6.24 -3.45
CA PHE A 74 -7.30 -6.65 -4.71
C PHE A 74 -6.95 -8.15 -4.71
N LEU A 75 -6.31 -8.67 -3.66
CA LEU A 75 -5.92 -10.08 -3.57
C LEU A 75 -7.11 -11.04 -3.45
N ILE A 76 -8.22 -10.59 -2.86
CA ILE A 76 -9.49 -11.34 -2.82
C ILE A 76 -10.10 -11.43 -4.23
N ARG A 77 -10.15 -10.31 -4.97
CA ARG A 77 -10.69 -10.29 -6.35
C ARG A 77 -9.83 -11.08 -7.34
N ASN A 78 -8.54 -11.24 -7.04
CA ASN A 78 -7.58 -11.91 -7.90
C ASN A 78 -6.95 -13.14 -7.21
N PRO A 79 -7.68 -14.26 -7.03
CA PRO A 79 -7.24 -15.37 -6.18
C PRO A 79 -5.98 -16.10 -6.66
N ASN A 80 -5.64 -16.00 -7.94
CA ASN A 80 -4.47 -16.66 -8.52
C ASN A 80 -3.18 -15.82 -8.39
N VAL A 81 -3.31 -14.52 -8.10
CA VAL A 81 -2.17 -13.61 -8.01
C VAL A 81 -1.32 -13.95 -6.79
N LYS A 82 -0.01 -14.07 -7.03
CA LYS A 82 1.04 -14.14 -6.00
C LYS A 82 1.84 -12.85 -5.97
N ILE A 83 2.13 -12.38 -4.76
CA ILE A 83 2.86 -11.14 -4.52
C ILE A 83 4.17 -11.38 -3.78
N ASN A 84 5.14 -10.51 -4.05
CA ASN A 84 6.35 -10.36 -3.26
C ASN A 84 6.34 -8.98 -2.60
N ILE A 85 6.41 -8.93 -1.27
CA ILE A 85 6.44 -7.71 -0.46
C ILE A 85 7.89 -7.44 -0.07
N ILE A 86 8.41 -6.29 -0.43
CA ILE A 86 9.82 -5.94 -0.26
C ILE A 86 9.93 -4.72 0.64
N GLY A 87 10.58 -4.87 1.79
CA GLY A 87 10.85 -3.77 2.70
C GLY A 87 12.16 -3.05 2.36
N HIS A 88 12.15 -1.72 2.51
CA HIS A 88 13.32 -0.87 2.42
C HIS A 88 13.46 0.03 3.65
N THR A 89 14.69 0.40 3.98
CA THR A 89 15.02 1.38 5.03
C THR A 89 15.67 2.61 4.42
N ASP A 90 15.85 3.65 5.23
CA ASP A 90 16.74 4.74 4.83
C ASP A 90 18.21 4.31 4.88
N LEU A 91 19.09 5.22 4.47
CA LEU A 91 20.53 5.01 4.35
C LEU A 91 21.28 5.14 5.70
N ASN A 92 20.56 5.35 6.81
CA ASN A 92 21.14 5.58 8.13
C ASN A 92 21.15 4.28 8.95
N GLY A 93 22.08 4.17 9.90
CA GLY A 93 22.21 3.00 10.77
C GLY A 93 23.02 1.84 10.17
N ASP A 94 23.07 0.73 10.90
CA ASP A 94 23.82 -0.47 10.51
C ASP A 94 23.13 -1.24 9.39
N ARG A 95 23.92 -1.78 8.45
CA ARG A 95 23.39 -2.49 7.28
C ARG A 95 22.67 -3.79 7.65
N LYS A 96 23.16 -4.54 8.64
CA LYS A 96 22.54 -5.80 9.07
C LYS A 96 21.24 -5.51 9.82
N GLU A 97 21.25 -4.51 10.71
CA GLU A 97 20.04 -4.08 11.41
C GLU A 97 18.96 -3.62 10.43
N ASN A 98 19.33 -2.82 9.43
CA ASN A 98 18.41 -2.37 8.37
C ASN A 98 17.83 -3.52 7.54
N LEU A 99 18.64 -4.54 7.25
CA LEU A 99 18.18 -5.73 6.54
C LEU A 99 17.13 -6.49 7.36
N ILE A 100 17.36 -6.65 8.67
CA ILE A 100 16.41 -7.29 9.58
C ILE A 100 15.13 -6.45 9.70
N LEU A 101 15.27 -5.13 9.92
CA LEU A 101 14.15 -4.21 10.08
C LEU A 101 13.25 -4.18 8.85
N SER A 102 13.85 -4.07 7.66
CA SER A 102 13.09 -4.09 6.40
C SER A 102 12.35 -5.42 6.20
N LYS A 103 12.99 -6.56 6.51
CA LYS A 103 12.35 -7.87 6.44
C LYS A 103 11.16 -7.97 7.41
N ASN A 104 11.34 -7.53 8.65
CA ASN A 104 10.27 -7.53 9.66
C ASN A 104 9.09 -6.64 9.24
N ARG A 105 9.33 -5.52 8.57
CA ARG A 105 8.28 -4.66 8.01
C ARG A 105 7.48 -5.37 6.92
N ALA A 106 8.15 -6.04 5.99
CA ALA A 106 7.48 -6.85 4.97
C ALA A 106 6.68 -7.99 5.60
N ASP A 107 7.22 -8.63 6.64
CA ASP A 107 6.53 -9.69 7.39
C ASP A 107 5.31 -9.17 8.16
N ALA A 108 5.37 -7.97 8.75
CA ALA A 108 4.21 -7.35 9.40
C ALA A 108 3.04 -7.11 8.43
N VAL A 109 3.33 -6.69 7.20
CA VAL A 109 2.32 -6.55 6.15
C VAL A 109 1.75 -7.92 5.75
N LYS A 110 2.61 -8.93 5.60
CA LYS A 110 2.16 -10.31 5.36
C LYS A 110 1.22 -10.76 6.46
N GLU A 111 1.60 -10.64 7.74
CA GLU A 111 0.78 -11.02 8.88
C GLU A 111 -0.60 -10.34 8.88
N PHE A 112 -0.64 -9.05 8.53
CA PHE A 112 -1.90 -8.33 8.37
C PHE A 112 -2.80 -9.01 7.32
N LEU A 113 -2.27 -9.34 6.15
CA LEU A 113 -3.02 -9.99 5.07
C LEU A 113 -3.44 -11.42 5.43
N LEU A 114 -2.61 -12.18 6.14
CA LEU A 114 -2.97 -13.51 6.63
C LEU A 114 -4.15 -13.45 7.60
N LYS A 115 -4.16 -12.47 8.51
CA LYS A 115 -5.29 -12.24 9.43
C LYS A 115 -6.60 -11.89 8.70
N LYS A 116 -6.49 -11.38 7.47
CA LYS A 116 -7.63 -11.10 6.58
C LYS A 116 -8.04 -12.28 5.70
N GLY A 117 -7.34 -13.42 5.81
CA GLY A 117 -7.69 -14.67 5.13
C GLY A 117 -6.97 -14.89 3.80
N ILE A 118 -5.93 -14.11 3.48
CA ILE A 118 -5.09 -14.40 2.31
C ILE A 118 -4.20 -15.61 2.60
N ASP A 119 -4.11 -16.53 1.63
CA ASP A 119 -3.27 -17.72 1.72
C ASP A 119 -1.76 -17.36 1.83
N PRO A 120 -1.02 -17.93 2.80
CA PRO A 120 0.41 -17.67 2.95
C PRO A 120 1.28 -18.04 1.75
N ASP A 121 0.87 -19.00 0.92
CA ASP A 121 1.59 -19.42 -0.28
C ASP A 121 1.49 -18.41 -1.43
N ARG A 122 0.61 -17.41 -1.27
CA ARG A 122 0.46 -16.29 -2.20
C ARG A 122 1.34 -15.09 -1.86
N ILE A 123 2.00 -15.10 -0.70
CA ILE A 123 2.76 -13.95 -0.21
C ILE A 123 4.20 -14.35 0.11
N ILE A 124 5.13 -13.80 -0.68
CA ILE A 124 6.57 -13.85 -0.43
C ILE A 124 6.97 -12.52 0.21
N THR A 125 7.97 -12.54 1.11
CA THR A 125 8.49 -11.34 1.76
C THR A 125 10.02 -11.29 1.67
N GLU A 126 10.55 -10.12 1.34
CA GLU A 126 11.98 -9.84 1.26
C GLU A 126 12.32 -8.55 2.01
N GLY A 127 13.54 -8.48 2.55
CA GLY A 127 14.12 -7.25 3.09
C GLY A 127 15.32 -6.86 2.25
N LYS A 128 15.41 -5.60 1.84
CA LYS A 128 16.55 -5.05 1.10
C LYS A 128 17.37 -4.07 1.94
N GLY A 129 16.89 -3.72 3.14
CA GLY A 129 17.48 -2.68 3.96
C GLY A 129 17.70 -1.41 3.13
N SER A 130 18.93 -0.91 3.16
CA SER A 130 19.37 0.28 2.43
C SER A 130 20.02 -0.01 1.07
N SER A 131 19.97 -1.25 0.56
CA SER A 131 20.73 -1.63 -0.65
C SER A 131 20.14 -1.15 -1.97
N GLU A 132 18.85 -0.81 -1.99
CA GLU A 132 18.13 -0.35 -3.18
C GLU A 132 17.42 1.00 -2.89
N PRO A 133 18.19 2.10 -2.70
CA PRO A 133 17.62 3.41 -2.41
C PRO A 133 16.99 4.02 -3.67
N ILE A 134 15.85 4.71 -3.51
CA ILE A 134 15.30 5.59 -4.55
C ILE A 134 16.15 6.86 -4.64
N VAL A 135 16.50 7.42 -3.47
CA VAL A 135 17.36 8.59 -3.37
C VAL A 135 18.70 8.14 -2.81
N PRO A 136 19.78 8.11 -3.62
CA PRO A 136 21.07 7.56 -3.23
C PRO A 136 21.84 8.45 -2.25
N GLU A 137 21.41 9.70 -2.07
CA GLU A 137 22.02 10.67 -1.17
C GLU A 137 21.25 10.76 0.15
N LYS A 138 21.99 10.95 1.25
CA LYS A 138 21.41 11.20 2.56
C LYS A 138 20.88 12.63 2.62
N ASN A 139 19.56 12.77 2.71
CA ASN A 139 18.95 14.07 2.86
C ASN A 139 17.68 13.92 3.71
N PRO A 140 17.59 14.56 4.89
CA PRO A 140 16.44 14.45 5.78
C PRO A 140 15.09 14.75 5.11
N GLN A 141 15.08 15.62 4.10
CA GLN A 141 13.89 15.98 3.34
C GLN A 141 13.41 14.83 2.43
N THR A 142 14.28 13.92 2.01
CA THR A 142 13.97 12.84 1.06
C THR A 142 14.15 11.44 1.64
N ASP A 143 14.77 11.29 2.81
CA ASP A 143 15.04 10.00 3.45
C ASP A 143 13.75 9.19 3.67
N HIS A 144 12.62 9.86 3.85
CA HIS A 144 11.30 9.22 3.96
C HIS A 144 10.93 8.40 2.71
N LYS A 145 11.39 8.81 1.52
CA LYS A 145 11.14 8.08 0.26
C LYS A 145 11.84 6.72 0.21
N ASN A 146 12.95 6.58 0.94
CA ASN A 146 13.67 5.31 1.02
C ASN A 146 13.02 4.34 2.03
N ARG A 147 12.27 4.85 3.02
CA ARG A 147 11.49 4.05 3.96
C ARG A 147 10.14 3.64 3.34
N ARG A 148 10.18 2.68 2.42
CA ARG A 148 9.01 2.21 1.68
C ARG A 148 8.84 0.70 1.78
N THR A 149 7.63 0.26 1.44
CA THR A 149 7.34 -1.14 1.15
C THR A 149 6.89 -1.24 -0.30
N GLU A 150 7.60 -2.03 -1.09
CA GLU A 150 7.19 -2.33 -2.46
C GLU A 150 6.40 -3.63 -2.49
N PHE A 151 5.53 -3.77 -3.49
CA PHE A 151 4.98 -5.08 -3.83
C PHE A 151 5.12 -5.33 -5.33
N ARG A 152 5.33 -6.59 -5.67
CA ARG A 152 5.54 -7.04 -7.05
C ARG A 152 4.67 -8.26 -7.33
N ILE A 153 4.04 -8.31 -8.50
CA ILE A 153 3.35 -9.52 -8.94
C ILE A 153 4.38 -10.53 -9.44
N VAL A 154 4.43 -11.68 -8.79
CA VAL A 154 5.33 -12.79 -9.13
C VAL A 154 4.71 -13.70 -10.18
N SER A 155 3.42 -13.99 -10.03
CA SER A 155 2.65 -14.77 -11.01
C SER A 155 1.17 -14.37 -10.96
N PRO A 156 0.49 -14.29 -12.12
CA PRO A 156 -0.96 -14.17 -12.20
C PRO A 156 -1.65 -15.48 -11.83
#